data_AF-A0AAR5PI30-F1
#
_entry.id   AF-A0AAR5PI30-F1
#
_cell.length_a   1.000
_cell.length_b   1.000
_cell.length_c   1.000
_cell.angle_alpha   90.00
_cell.angle_beta   90.00
_cell.angle_gamma   90.00
#
_symmetry.space_group_name_H-M   'P 1'
#
loop_
_entity.id
_entity.type
_entity.pdbx_description
1 polymer ?
#
loop_
_entity_poly.entity_id
_entity_poly.type
_entity_poly.pdbx_seq_one_letter_code
_entity_poly.pdbx_strand_id
1 'polypeptide(L)'
;MSQISSTKQPHMQEIDLATLNIQQLGTLKQRVDQELEAFQDSLTSLKVAQQKFQSSNETLQNLDASVEGKDILVPLTGSMYVPGKLVDTSNVIIDIGTRYYVEKDIPSARDYFQRKTKFVTEQMEKNSILGIGKEPA
;
A
#
# COMPACT_ATOMS: atom_id res chain seq x y z
N MET A 1 23.68 -35.47 -6.20
CA MET A 1 24.74 -34.49 -5.89
C MET A 1 24.52 -33.25 -6.73
N SER A 2 23.88 -32.23 -6.17
CA SER A 2 24.07 -30.84 -6.55
C SER A 2 23.64 -30.01 -5.36
N GLN A 3 24.57 -29.22 -4.86
CA GLN A 3 24.49 -28.51 -3.60
C GLN A 3 23.56 -27.31 -3.75
N ILE A 4 22.48 -27.25 -2.95
CA ILE A 4 21.75 -26.00 -2.75
C ILE A 4 22.49 -25.24 -1.66
N SER A 5 23.18 -24.21 -2.15
CA SER A 5 24.02 -23.28 -1.42
C SER A 5 23.31 -22.70 -0.20
N SER A 6 23.79 -23.06 1.00
CA SER A 6 23.47 -22.41 2.26
C SER A 6 24.02 -20.98 2.26
N THR A 7 23.27 -20.04 1.68
CA THR A 7 23.58 -18.61 1.88
C THR A 7 22.74 -18.11 3.06
N LYS A 8 23.27 -18.32 4.27
CA LYS A 8 22.78 -17.62 5.48
C LYS A 8 22.78 -16.13 5.20
N GLN A 9 21.62 -15.49 5.28
CA GLN A 9 21.54 -14.04 5.34
C GLN A 9 22.33 -13.57 6.59
N PRO A 10 23.24 -12.60 6.48
CA PRO A 10 24.24 -12.29 7.51
C PRO A 10 23.69 -11.65 8.81
N HIS A 11 22.36 -11.57 8.99
CA HIS A 11 21.75 -10.90 10.14
C HIS A 11 20.68 -11.69 10.91
N MET A 12 20.39 -12.95 10.57
CA MET A 12 19.56 -13.80 11.43
C MET A 12 20.44 -14.63 12.35
N GLN A 13 20.72 -14.09 13.55
CA GLN A 13 21.19 -14.89 14.67
C GLN A 13 20.03 -15.78 15.13
N GLU A 14 20.16 -17.07 14.87
CA GLU A 14 19.27 -18.10 15.39
C GLU A 14 19.44 -18.14 16.91
N ILE A 15 18.45 -17.64 17.65
CA ILE A 15 18.48 -17.60 19.12
C ILE A 15 17.93 -18.93 19.63
N ASP A 16 18.77 -19.72 20.29
CA ASP A 16 18.32 -20.93 20.98
C ASP A 16 17.55 -20.57 22.25
N LEU A 17 16.22 -20.69 22.18
CA LEU A 17 15.28 -20.38 23.26
C LEU A 17 15.53 -21.19 24.55
N ALA A 18 16.14 -22.38 24.45
CA ALA A 18 16.42 -23.24 25.60
C ALA A 18 17.62 -22.75 26.44
N THR A 19 18.44 -21.85 25.89
CA THR A 19 19.61 -21.30 26.57
C THR A 19 19.35 -19.98 27.29
N LEU A 20 18.15 -19.40 27.11
CA LEU A 20 17.77 -18.12 27.68
C LEU A 20 17.24 -18.25 29.11
N ASN A 21 17.63 -17.32 29.98
CA ASN A 21 17.02 -17.18 31.30
C ASN A 21 15.69 -16.40 31.23
N ILE A 22 14.89 -16.43 32.30
CA ILE A 22 13.56 -15.79 32.37
C ILE A 22 13.61 -14.29 32.03
N GLN A 23 14.66 -13.57 32.45
CA GLN A 23 14.80 -12.14 32.16
C GLN A 23 15.03 -11.90 30.67
N GLN A 24 15.90 -12.69 30.04
CA GLN A 24 16.17 -12.62 28.61
C GLN A 24 14.95 -13.00 27.76
N LEU A 25 14.17 -14.00 28.19
CA LEU A 25 12.89 -14.36 27.55
C LEU A 25 11.87 -13.22 27.65
N GLY A 26 11.81 -12.52 28.79
CA GLY A 26 10.96 -11.33 28.95
C GLY A 26 11.31 -10.21 27.98
N THR A 27 12.61 -9.92 27.81
CA THR A 27 13.08 -8.94 26.82
C THR A 27 12.78 -9.38 25.39
N LEU A 28 12.99 -10.66 25.07
CA LEU A 28 12.69 -11.20 23.73
C LEU A 28 11.20 -11.09 23.41
N LYS A 29 10.32 -11.43 24.37
CA LYS A 29 8.87 -11.26 24.23
C LYS A 29 8.53 -9.81 23.89
N GLN A 30 9.03 -8.85 24.67
CA GLN A 30 8.73 -7.44 24.46
C GLN A 30 9.16 -6.96 23.06
N ARG A 31 10.32 -7.43 22.59
CA ARG A 31 10.80 -7.12 21.24
C ARG A 31 9.88 -7.69 20.16
N VAL A 32 9.48 -8.96 20.28
CA VAL A 32 8.57 -9.61 19.32
C VAL A 32 7.21 -8.92 19.32
N ASP A 33 6.69 -8.54 20.48
CA ASP A 33 5.41 -7.81 20.60
C ASP A 33 5.49 -6.44 19.90
N GLN A 34 6.61 -5.71 20.02
CA GLN A 34 6.85 -4.44 19.31
C GLN A 34 7.00 -4.61 17.80
N GLU A 35 7.72 -5.63 17.35
CA GLU A 35 7.88 -5.94 15.93
C GLU A 35 6.51 -6.32 15.30
N LEU A 36 5.69 -7.07 16.03
CA LEU A 36 4.34 -7.43 15.61
C LEU A 36 3.42 -6.21 15.46
N GLU A 37 3.46 -5.27 16.41
CA GLU A 37 2.69 -4.02 16.35
C GLU A 37 3.11 -3.20 15.12
N ALA A 38 4.41 -3.03 14.88
CA ALA A 38 4.92 -2.34 13.70
C ALA A 38 4.47 -2.98 12.37
N PHE A 39 4.39 -4.32 12.32
CA PHE A 39 3.86 -5.02 11.15
C PHE A 39 2.36 -4.78 10.95
N GLN A 40 1.57 -4.77 12.03
CA GLN A 40 0.13 -4.50 11.95
C GLN A 40 -0.15 -3.07 11.46
N ASP A 41 0.60 -2.08 11.95
CA ASP A 41 0.50 -0.68 11.51
C ASP A 41 0.88 -0.53 10.03
N SER A 42 1.92 -1.23 9.59
CA SER A 42 2.34 -1.27 8.19
C SER A 42 1.24 -1.85 7.29
N LEU A 43 0.65 -2.98 7.69
CA LEU A 43 -0.44 -3.62 6.95
C LEU A 43 -1.67 -2.72 6.85
N THR A 44 -2.03 -2.05 7.94
CA THR A 44 -3.15 -1.09 7.96
C THR A 44 -2.90 0.07 7.00
N SER A 45 -1.69 0.63 7.03
CA SER A 45 -1.29 1.72 6.12
C SER A 45 -1.33 1.30 4.65
N LEU A 46 -0.83 0.10 4.33
CA LEU A 46 -0.90 -0.46 2.97
C LEU A 46 -2.34 -0.71 2.54
N LYS A 47 -3.21 -1.19 3.44
CA LYS A 47 -4.63 -1.40 3.13
C LYS A 47 -5.34 -0.10 2.77
N VAL A 48 -5.09 0.97 3.52
CA VAL A 48 -5.62 2.31 3.21
C VAL A 48 -5.12 2.79 1.85
N ALA A 49 -3.84 2.60 1.53
CA ALA A 49 -3.29 2.96 0.22
C ALA A 49 -3.93 2.16 -0.93
N GLN A 50 -4.10 0.85 -0.76
CA GLN A 50 -4.79 -0.02 -1.72
C GLN A 50 -6.21 0.49 -2.00
N GLN A 51 -6.98 0.78 -0.95
CA GLN A 51 -8.35 1.28 -1.06
C GLN A 51 -8.41 2.63 -1.79
N LYS A 52 -7.47 3.54 -1.52
CA LYS A 52 -7.37 4.82 -2.23
C LYS A 52 -7.13 4.62 -3.73
N PHE A 53 -6.18 3.77 -4.12
CA PHE A 53 -5.91 3.51 -5.54
C PHE A 53 -7.08 2.82 -6.25
N GLN A 54 -7.76 1.90 -5.56
CA GLN A 54 -8.94 1.23 -6.09
C GLN A 54 -10.10 2.22 -6.29
N SER A 55 -10.40 3.04 -5.29
CA SER A 55 -11.44 4.06 -5.38
C SER A 55 -11.14 5.11 -6.46
N SER A 56 -9.88 5.54 -6.62
CA SER A 56 -9.48 6.41 -7.73
C SER A 56 -9.71 5.75 -9.10
N ASN A 57 -9.37 4.47 -9.26
CA ASN A 57 -9.60 3.75 -10.50
C ASN A 57 -11.11 3.56 -10.81
N GLU A 58 -11.93 3.34 -9.80
CA GLU A 58 -13.39 3.29 -9.94
C GLU A 58 -13.95 4.67 -10.31
N THR A 59 -13.45 5.74 -9.70
CA THR A 59 -13.86 7.12 -10.04
C THR A 59 -13.59 7.46 -11.51
N LEU A 60 -12.45 7.02 -12.05
CA LEU A 60 -12.13 7.19 -13.47
C LEU A 60 -13.10 6.49 -14.42
N GLN A 61 -13.80 5.44 -13.98
CA GLN A 61 -14.78 4.75 -14.83
C GLN A 61 -16.05 5.57 -15.03
N ASN A 62 -16.34 6.49 -14.10
CA ASN A 62 -17.49 7.38 -14.17
C ASN A 62 -17.17 8.71 -14.90
N LEU A 63 -15.94 8.87 -15.39
CA LEU A 63 -15.50 10.04 -16.13
C LEU A 63 -15.57 9.73 -17.63
N ASP A 64 -16.73 9.99 -18.23
CA ASP A 64 -16.96 9.86 -19.66
C ASP A 64 -17.47 11.19 -20.28
N ALA A 65 -17.59 11.24 -21.60
CA ALA A 65 -18.05 12.44 -22.30
C ALA A 65 -19.48 12.87 -21.91
N SER A 66 -20.30 12.02 -21.28
CA SER A 66 -21.64 12.37 -20.84
C SER A 66 -21.66 13.26 -19.60
N VAL A 67 -20.56 13.31 -18.84
CA VAL A 67 -20.44 14.16 -17.65
C VAL A 67 -19.74 15.48 -17.91
N GLU A 68 -19.18 15.67 -19.11
CA GLU A 68 -18.60 16.94 -19.52
C GLU A 68 -19.67 18.05 -19.50
N GLY A 69 -19.30 19.20 -18.96
CA GLY A 69 -20.20 20.33 -18.79
C GLY A 69 -21.23 20.18 -17.66
N LYS A 70 -21.26 19.08 -16.90
CA LYS A 70 -22.12 18.97 -15.72
C LYS A 70 -21.57 19.76 -14.53
N ASP A 71 -22.48 20.20 -13.68
CA ASP A 71 -22.14 20.87 -12.43
C ASP A 71 -21.69 19.85 -11.39
N ILE A 72 -20.65 20.20 -10.64
CA ILE A 72 -20.03 19.37 -9.59
C ILE A 72 -19.77 20.23 -8.34
N LEU A 73 -19.82 19.61 -7.16
CA LEU A 73 -19.41 20.24 -5.92
C LEU A 73 -17.96 19.87 -5.60
N VAL A 74 -17.08 20.86 -5.60
CA VAL A 74 -15.67 20.67 -5.27
C VAL A 74 -15.45 20.98 -3.79
N PRO A 75 -14.88 20.07 -2.99
CA PRO A 75 -14.56 20.34 -1.59
C PRO A 75 -13.43 21.36 -1.50
N LEU A 76 -13.67 22.49 -0.83
CA LEU A 76 -12.63 23.47 -0.50
C LEU A 76 -12.00 23.15 0.87
N THR A 77 -12.83 22.70 1.81
CA THR A 77 -12.43 22.24 3.15
C THR A 77 -13.34 21.08 3.57
N GLY A 78 -13.11 20.49 4.76
CA GLY A 78 -13.95 19.39 5.26
C GLY A 78 -15.43 19.72 5.49
N SER A 79 -15.81 21.01 5.49
CA SER A 79 -17.20 21.44 5.73
C SER A 79 -17.73 22.44 4.70
N MET A 80 -16.95 22.77 3.66
CA MET A 80 -17.33 23.74 2.64
C MET A 80 -17.09 23.18 1.23
N TYR A 81 -18.11 23.33 0.38
CA TYR A 81 -18.09 22.94 -1.01
C TYR A 81 -18.40 24.14 -1.89
N VAL A 82 -17.77 24.21 -3.06
CA VAL A 82 -17.99 25.26 -4.05
C VAL A 82 -18.52 24.62 -5.34
N PRO A 83 -19.57 25.18 -5.96
CA PRO A 83 -20.03 24.71 -7.26
C PRO A 83 -18.98 24.99 -8.33
N GLY A 84 -18.72 23.99 -9.17
CA GLY A 84 -17.86 24.07 -10.34
C GLY A 84 -18.50 23.34 -11.52
N LYS A 85 -17.88 23.44 -12.70
CA LYS A 85 -18.31 22.75 -13.90
C LYS A 85 -17.17 21.88 -14.41
N LEU A 86 -17.47 20.65 -14.79
CA LEU A 86 -16.48 19.72 -15.34
C LEU A 86 -16.16 20.12 -16.79
N VAL A 87 -14.92 20.47 -17.09
CA VAL A 87 -14.52 21.01 -18.41
C VAL A 87 -13.70 20.04 -19.26
N ASP A 88 -13.00 19.10 -18.64
CA ASP A 88 -12.20 18.09 -19.32
C ASP A 88 -12.47 16.73 -18.65
N THR A 89 -12.92 15.76 -19.45
CA THR A 89 -13.15 14.37 -19.03
C THR A 89 -12.16 13.40 -19.67
N SER A 90 -11.24 13.89 -20.48
CA SER A 90 -10.25 13.10 -21.21
C SER A 90 -8.93 13.00 -20.47
N ASN A 91 -8.57 14.00 -19.67
CA ASN A 91 -7.32 14.05 -18.93
C ASN A 91 -7.54 14.24 -17.43
N VAL A 92 -6.61 13.69 -16.64
CA VAL A 92 -6.57 13.83 -15.19
C VAL A 92 -5.15 14.09 -14.72
N ILE A 93 -5.04 14.79 -13.59
CA ILE A 93 -3.77 15.03 -12.91
C ILE A 93 -3.58 13.97 -11.83
N ILE A 94 -2.44 13.27 -11.87
CA ILE A 94 -2.08 12.20 -10.94
C ILE A 94 -0.89 12.62 -10.09
N ASP A 95 -1.00 12.44 -8.77
CA ASP A 95 0.14 12.54 -7.84
C ASP A 95 1.01 11.27 -7.94
N ILE A 96 2.28 11.46 -8.29
CA ILE A 96 3.27 10.38 -8.39
C ILE A 96 4.24 10.34 -7.20
N GLY A 97 4.06 11.23 -6.23
CA GLY A 97 4.90 11.36 -5.05
C GLY A 97 5.92 12.50 -5.14
N THR A 98 6.58 12.77 -4.02
CA THR A 98 7.62 13.82 -3.91
C THR A 98 7.14 15.20 -4.37
N ARG A 99 5.82 15.46 -4.27
CA ARG A 99 5.13 16.68 -4.75
C ARG A 99 5.19 16.88 -6.28
N TYR A 100 5.30 15.81 -7.05
CA TYR A 100 5.17 15.85 -8.50
C TYR A 100 3.80 15.36 -8.95
N TYR A 101 3.25 16.08 -9.91
CA TYR A 101 1.99 15.79 -10.55
C TYR A 101 2.20 15.62 -12.05
N VAL A 102 1.52 14.65 -12.64
CA VAL A 102 1.58 14.38 -14.08
C VAL A 102 0.17 14.33 -14.66
N GLU A 103 -0.01 14.95 -15.81
CA GLU A 103 -1.23 14.84 -16.58
C GLU A 103 -1.21 13.54 -17.38
N LYS A 104 -2.34 12.81 -17.37
CA LYS A 104 -2.52 11.53 -18.07
C LYS A 104 -3.92 11.45 -18.67
N ASP A 105 -4.01 10.81 -19.83
CA ASP A 105 -5.29 10.37 -20.39
C ASP A 105 -5.95 9.31 -19.49
N ILE A 106 -7.28 9.15 -19.61
CA ILE A 106 -8.05 8.20 -18.79
C ILE A 106 -7.52 6.76 -18.89
N PRO A 107 -7.26 6.18 -20.08
CA PRO A 107 -6.67 4.83 -20.18
C PRO A 107 -5.35 4.67 -19.43
N SER A 108 -4.40 5.61 -19.61
CA SER A 108 -3.10 5.62 -18.96
C SER A 108 -3.22 5.78 -17.43
N ALA A 109 -4.18 6.58 -16.97
CA ALA A 109 -4.47 6.77 -15.56
C ALA A 109 -5.00 5.49 -14.91
N ARG A 110 -5.91 4.77 -15.59
CA ARG A 110 -6.44 3.47 -15.13
C ARG A 110 -5.34 2.43 -15.02
N ASP A 111 -4.50 2.31 -16.04
CA ASP A 111 -3.34 1.41 -16.03
C ASP A 111 -2.36 1.76 -14.89
N TYR A 112 -2.11 3.05 -14.64
CA TYR A 112 -1.32 3.50 -13.48
C TYR A 112 -1.91 3.01 -12.14
N PHE A 113 -3.20 3.25 -11.89
CA PHE A 113 -3.83 2.84 -10.65
C PHE A 113 -3.91 1.32 -10.51
N GLN A 114 -4.17 0.59 -11.60
CA GLN A 114 -4.19 -0.88 -11.59
C GLN A 114 -2.81 -1.47 -11.24
N ARG A 115 -1.72 -0.94 -11.81
CA ARG A 115 -0.36 -1.34 -11.43
C ARG A 115 -0.05 -1.02 -9.97
N LYS A 116 -0.45 0.16 -9.47
CA LYS A 116 -0.23 0.55 -8.07
C LYS A 116 -1.02 -0.32 -7.10
N THR A 117 -2.27 -0.64 -7.40
CA THR A 117 -3.08 -1.58 -6.61
C THR A 117 -2.44 -2.97 -6.57
N LYS A 118 -1.97 -3.49 -7.70
CA LYS A 118 -1.26 -4.77 -7.76
C LYS A 118 0.03 -4.73 -6.92
N PHE A 119 0.85 -3.70 -7.08
CA PHE A 119 2.08 -3.52 -6.32
C PHE A 119 1.82 -3.51 -4.81
N VAL A 120 0.85 -2.70 -4.34
CA VAL A 120 0.51 -2.64 -2.91
C VAL A 120 -0.01 -3.98 -2.39
N THR A 121 -0.82 -4.69 -3.18
CA THR A 121 -1.33 -6.02 -2.82
C THR A 121 -0.19 -7.03 -2.64
N GLU A 122 0.77 -7.06 -3.56
CA GLU A 122 1.97 -7.91 -3.43
C GLU A 122 2.81 -7.56 -2.20
N GLN A 123 2.94 -6.28 -1.84
CA GLN A 123 3.64 -5.89 -0.61
C GLN A 123 2.87 -6.32 0.65
N MET A 124 1.54 -6.24 0.64
CA MET A 124 0.72 -6.72 1.75
C MET A 124 0.84 -8.24 1.93
N GLU A 125 0.84 -9.01 0.84
CA GLU A 125 1.02 -10.47 0.89
C GLU A 125 2.39 -10.83 1.49
N LYS A 126 3.46 -10.18 1.03
CA LYS A 126 4.81 -10.36 1.59
C LYS A 126 4.86 -10.06 3.09
N ASN A 127 4.30 -8.92 3.51
CA ASN A 127 4.27 -8.54 4.92
C ASN A 127 3.42 -9.49 5.77
N SER A 128 2.34 -10.04 5.21
CA SER A 128 1.49 -11.02 5.89
C SER A 128 2.21 -12.36 6.09
N ILE A 129 2.97 -12.83 5.10
CA ILE A 129 3.78 -14.05 5.21
C ILE A 129 4.85 -13.89 6.29
N LEU A 130 5.54 -12.74 6.29
CA LEU A 130 6.57 -12.43 7.29
C LEU A 130 5.98 -12.32 8.69
N GLY A 131 4.80 -11.70 8.87
CA GLY A 131 4.14 -11.55 10.16
C GLY A 131 3.56 -12.85 10.76
N ILE A 132 3.30 -13.88 9.93
CA ILE A 132 2.75 -15.18 10.38
C ILE A 132 3.88 -16.22 10.56
N GLY A 133 5.13 -15.92 10.18
CA GLY A 133 6.25 -16.84 10.31
C GLY A 133 6.09 -18.12 9.47
N LYS A 134 5.33 -18.07 8.36
CA LYS A 134 5.23 -19.21 7.45
C LYS A 134 6.45 -19.24 6.53
N GLU A 135 7.34 -20.19 6.75
CA GLU A 135 8.28 -20.63 5.71
C GLU A 135 7.49 -21.10 4.47
N PRO A 136 7.95 -20.78 3.25
CA PRO A 136 7.42 -21.42 2.06
C PRO A 136 7.78 -22.91 2.09
N ALA A 137 6.77 -23.76 1.91
CA ALA A 137 6.92 -25.22 1.80
C ALA A 137 7.75 -25.63 0.57
#